data_AF-A0A163IUA8-F1
#
_entry.id   AF-A0A163IUA8-F1
#
_cell.length_a   1.000
_cell.length_b   1.000
_cell.length_c   1.000
_cell.angle_alpha   90.00
_cell.angle_beta   90.00
_cell.angle_gamma   90.00
#
_symmetry.space_group_name_H-M   'P 1'
#
loop_
_entity.id
_entity.type
_entity.pdbx_description
1 polymer ?
#
loop_
_entity_poly.entity_id
_entity_poly.type
_entity_poly.pdbx_seq_one_letter_code
_entity_poly.pdbx_strand_id
1 'polypeptide(L)'
;MNNNDWALTRRQDRIALGERFAGGLKQLEDQAFEEKRWHWARLHTLREEVVPHIMNVAHQDLAGSNDYRADLRRLMRRLVPSPTLRRMIYTRLIHDDPWYLSGGPDLPGLEDVVAPVLEAGLEKFSPGETDLFSSLLGVNGLFDWAMEPPVSSLGQ
;
A
#
# COMPACT_ATOMS: atom_id res chain seq x y z
N MET A 1 1.38 -55.01 -33.85
CA MET A 1 1.27 -53.67 -33.23
C MET A 1 2.66 -53.25 -32.79
N ASN A 2 3.17 -52.16 -33.35
CA ASN A 2 4.58 -51.78 -33.23
C ASN A 2 4.84 -51.01 -31.92
N ASN A 3 5.88 -51.39 -31.19
CA ASN A 3 6.29 -50.73 -29.95
C ASN A 3 6.71 -49.25 -30.14
N ASN A 4 6.87 -48.80 -31.37
CA ASN A 4 7.33 -47.45 -31.66
C ASN A 4 6.21 -46.40 -31.63
N ASP A 5 4.96 -46.80 -31.91
CA ASP A 5 3.83 -45.85 -31.97
C ASP A 5 3.47 -45.35 -30.56
N TRP A 6 3.40 -46.23 -29.56
CA TRP A 6 3.11 -45.82 -28.18
C TRP A 6 4.21 -44.94 -27.58
N ALA A 7 5.47 -45.14 -27.99
CA ALA A 7 6.60 -44.36 -27.51
C ALA A 7 6.59 -42.95 -28.12
N LEU A 8 6.17 -42.82 -29.39
CA LEU A 8 6.02 -41.53 -30.06
C LEU A 8 4.86 -40.72 -29.46
N THR A 9 3.70 -41.35 -29.24
CA THR A 9 2.54 -40.69 -28.62
C THR A 9 2.85 -40.20 -27.21
N ARG A 10 3.51 -41.02 -26.37
CA ARG A 10 3.92 -40.58 -25.01
C ARG A 10 4.91 -39.41 -25.03
N ARG A 11 5.78 -39.32 -26.03
CA ARG A 11 6.70 -38.17 -26.17
C ARG A 11 5.94 -36.91 -26.56
N GLN A 12 5.02 -37.01 -27.51
CA GLN A 12 4.18 -35.89 -27.93
C GLN A 12 3.29 -35.38 -26.78
N ASP A 13 2.67 -36.29 -26.01
CA ASP A 13 1.86 -35.93 -24.85
C ASP A 13 2.69 -35.20 -23.78
N ARG A 14 3.93 -35.65 -23.52
CA ARG A 14 4.84 -34.99 -22.58
C ARG A 14 5.26 -33.59 -23.06
N ILE A 15 5.49 -33.41 -24.35
CA ILE A 15 5.82 -32.10 -24.94
C ILE A 15 4.60 -31.16 -24.80
N ALA A 16 3.41 -31.62 -25.21
CA ALA A 16 2.19 -30.82 -25.12
C ALA A 16 1.84 -30.44 -23.67
N LEU A 17 2.06 -31.35 -22.71
CA LEU A 17 1.89 -31.05 -21.29
C LEU A 17 2.93 -30.01 -20.80
N GLY A 18 4.18 -30.14 -21.24
CA GLY A 18 5.24 -29.18 -20.93
C GLY A 18 4.96 -27.78 -21.47
N GLU A 19 4.47 -27.69 -22.72
CA GLU A 19 4.08 -26.41 -23.34
C GLU A 19 2.89 -25.76 -22.62
N ARG A 20 1.88 -26.55 -22.22
CA ARG A 20 0.75 -26.05 -21.43
C ARG A 20 1.18 -25.56 -20.05
N PHE A 21 2.07 -26.30 -19.40
CA PHE A 21 2.60 -25.92 -18.09
C PHE A 21 3.42 -24.63 -18.18
N ALA A 22 4.33 -24.53 -19.15
CA ALA A 22 5.11 -23.31 -19.40
C ALA A 22 4.21 -22.12 -19.76
N GLY A 23 3.18 -22.32 -20.57
CA GLY A 23 2.17 -21.31 -20.87
C GLY A 23 1.42 -20.83 -19.62
N GLY A 24 1.05 -21.75 -18.74
CA GLY A 24 0.41 -21.43 -17.45
C GLY A 24 1.32 -20.64 -16.51
N LEU A 25 2.60 -21.01 -16.40
CA LEU A 25 3.58 -20.26 -15.61
C LEU A 25 3.73 -18.83 -16.13
N LYS A 26 3.90 -18.68 -17.45
CA LYS A 26 4.01 -17.35 -18.07
C LYS A 26 2.77 -16.50 -17.81
N GLN A 27 1.57 -17.09 -17.90
CA GLN A 27 0.33 -16.36 -17.62
C GLN A 27 0.27 -15.87 -16.17
N LEU A 28 0.70 -16.69 -15.21
CA LEU A 28 0.76 -16.27 -13.80
C LEU A 28 1.78 -15.15 -13.57
N GLU A 29 2.92 -15.21 -14.24
CA GLU A 29 3.93 -14.13 -14.21
C GLU A 29 3.38 -12.82 -14.78
N ASP A 30 2.70 -12.88 -15.93
CA ASP A 30 2.09 -11.72 -16.56
C ASP A 30 1.01 -11.10 -15.67
N GLN A 31 0.18 -11.94 -15.02
CA GLN A 31 -0.84 -11.49 -14.07
C GLN A 31 -0.21 -10.81 -12.85
N ALA A 32 0.81 -11.43 -12.25
CA ALA A 32 1.52 -10.85 -11.11
C ALA A 32 2.20 -9.51 -11.47
N PHE A 33 2.72 -9.38 -12.70
CA PHE A 33 3.29 -8.13 -13.18
C PHE A 33 2.23 -7.03 -13.32
N GLU A 34 1.08 -7.34 -13.93
CA GLU A 34 0.00 -6.37 -14.07
C GLU A 34 -0.57 -5.95 -12.71
N GLU A 35 -0.76 -6.88 -11.77
CA GLU A 35 -1.17 -6.56 -10.41
C GLU A 35 -0.22 -5.58 -9.73
N LYS A 36 1.11 -5.82 -9.85
CA LYS A 36 2.12 -4.89 -9.34
C LYS A 36 2.01 -3.52 -10.01
N ARG A 37 1.81 -3.47 -11.32
CA ARG A 37 1.66 -2.21 -12.07
C ARG A 37 0.44 -1.42 -11.62
N TRP A 38 -0.71 -2.06 -11.47
CA TRP A 38 -1.93 -1.44 -10.95
C TRP A 38 -1.76 -0.95 -9.51
N HIS A 39 -1.07 -1.73 -8.69
CA HIS A 39 -0.77 -1.35 -7.32
C HIS A 39 0.14 -0.10 -7.27
N TRP A 40 1.21 -0.06 -8.07
CA TRP A 40 2.07 1.12 -8.19
C TRP A 40 1.30 2.36 -8.61
N ALA A 41 0.48 2.25 -9.67
CA ALA A 41 -0.33 3.37 -10.15
C ALA A 41 -1.26 3.89 -9.05
N ARG A 42 -1.91 2.98 -8.31
CA ARG A 42 -2.76 3.35 -7.16
C ARG A 42 -1.99 4.09 -6.07
N LEU A 43 -0.82 3.59 -5.68
CA LEU A 43 0.02 4.25 -4.66
C LEU A 43 0.51 5.62 -5.12
N HIS A 44 0.90 5.74 -6.38
CA HIS A 44 1.31 7.00 -6.98
C HIS A 44 0.18 8.02 -6.95
N THR A 45 -1.02 7.67 -7.42
CA THR A 45 -2.20 8.55 -7.34
C THR A 45 -2.54 8.93 -5.90
N LEU A 46 -2.44 7.99 -4.96
CA LEU A 46 -2.68 8.30 -3.55
C LEU A 46 -1.68 9.33 -3.02
N ARG A 47 -0.40 9.17 -3.31
CA ARG A 47 0.67 10.02 -2.81
C ARG A 47 0.68 11.41 -3.47
N GLU A 48 0.53 11.47 -4.79
CA GLU A 48 0.74 12.72 -5.54
C GLU A 48 -0.53 13.56 -5.65
N GLU A 49 -1.72 12.95 -5.58
CA GLU A 49 -2.99 13.67 -5.80
C GLU A 49 -3.86 13.68 -4.55
N VAL A 50 -4.17 12.49 -4.02
CA VAL A 50 -5.21 12.34 -2.99
C VAL A 50 -4.76 12.88 -1.64
N VAL A 51 -3.59 12.45 -1.15
CA VAL A 51 -3.08 12.84 0.17
C VAL A 51 -2.85 14.36 0.25
N PRO A 52 -2.16 15.02 -0.70
CA PRO A 52 -1.95 16.47 -0.67
C PRO A 52 -3.26 17.25 -0.69
N HIS A 53 -4.24 16.79 -1.49
CA HIS A 53 -5.54 17.44 -1.56
C HIS A 53 -6.29 17.35 -0.22
N ILE A 54 -6.27 16.18 0.41
CA ILE A 54 -6.89 15.96 1.72
C ILE A 54 -6.19 16.78 2.80
N MET A 55 -4.85 16.83 2.80
CA MET A 55 -4.08 17.66 3.72
C MET A 55 -4.47 19.13 3.59
N ASN A 56 -4.54 19.65 2.36
CA ASN A 56 -4.92 21.03 2.11
C ASN A 56 -6.34 21.33 2.65
N VAL A 57 -7.31 20.47 2.38
CA VAL A 57 -8.68 20.63 2.93
C VAL A 57 -8.67 20.54 4.45
N ALA A 58 -7.93 19.59 5.03
CA ALA A 58 -7.84 19.43 6.48
C ALA A 58 -7.21 20.65 7.15
N HIS A 59 -6.12 21.19 6.60
CA HIS A 59 -5.46 22.37 7.15
C HIS A 59 -6.33 23.62 7.05
N GLN A 60 -7.17 23.73 6.02
CA GLN A 60 -8.13 24.83 5.88
C GLN A 60 -9.32 24.69 6.83
N ASP A 61 -9.96 23.53 6.87
CA ASP A 61 -11.18 23.29 7.64
C ASP A 61 -10.91 23.14 9.15
N LEU A 62 -9.72 22.64 9.52
CA LEU A 62 -9.39 22.21 10.88
C LEU A 62 -8.28 23.06 11.52
N ALA A 63 -7.93 24.23 10.97
CA ALA A 63 -6.92 25.13 11.53
C ALA A 63 -7.19 25.50 13.01
N GLY A 64 -8.45 25.62 13.41
CA GLY A 64 -8.85 25.93 14.79
C GLY A 64 -9.23 24.70 15.63
N SER A 65 -8.90 23.49 15.16
CA SER A 65 -9.33 22.25 15.82
C SER A 65 -8.56 22.01 17.11
N ASN A 66 -9.30 21.77 18.21
CA ASN A 66 -8.71 21.36 19.50
C ASN A 66 -8.25 19.90 19.51
N ASP A 67 -8.84 19.04 18.67
CA ASP A 67 -8.45 17.63 18.50
C ASP A 67 -8.37 17.30 17.00
N TYR A 68 -7.29 17.79 16.38
CA TYR A 68 -7.06 17.63 14.94
C TYR A 68 -7.21 16.18 14.48
N ARG A 69 -6.76 15.20 15.27
CA ARG A 69 -6.81 13.78 14.90
C ARG A 69 -8.23 13.23 14.91
N ALA A 70 -9.08 13.64 15.84
CA ALA A 70 -10.48 13.21 15.87
C ALA A 70 -11.30 13.90 14.77
N ASP A 71 -11.04 15.18 14.52
CA ASP A 71 -11.78 15.94 13.51
C ASP A 71 -11.33 15.60 12.09
N LEU A 72 -10.04 15.34 11.85
CA LEU A 72 -9.54 14.70 10.64
C LEU A 72 -10.20 13.34 10.43
N ARG A 73 -10.45 12.60 11.53
CA ARG A 73 -11.17 11.33 11.46
C ARG A 73 -12.60 11.46 10.95
N ARG A 74 -13.28 12.52 11.34
CA ARG A 74 -14.64 12.83 10.89
C ARG A 74 -14.64 13.36 9.45
N LEU A 75 -13.73 14.26 9.12
CA LEU A 75 -13.55 14.82 7.78
C LEU A 75 -13.33 13.74 6.73
N MET A 76 -12.44 12.79 7.01
CA MET A 76 -12.17 11.65 6.12
C MET A 76 -13.36 10.73 5.90
N ARG A 77 -14.21 10.50 6.91
CA ARG A 77 -15.46 9.73 6.74
C ARG A 77 -16.43 10.42 5.79
N ARG A 78 -16.40 11.75 5.75
CA ARG A 78 -17.21 12.57 4.84
C ARG A 78 -16.64 12.58 3.41
N LEU A 79 -15.32 12.74 3.26
CA LEU A 79 -14.67 12.88 1.95
C LEU A 79 -14.44 11.56 1.23
N VAL A 80 -14.16 10.49 1.98
CA VAL A 80 -13.77 9.19 1.43
C VAL A 80 -14.73 8.12 1.94
N PRO A 81 -15.74 7.72 1.15
CA PRO A 81 -16.74 6.74 1.58
C PRO A 81 -16.16 5.36 1.88
N SER A 82 -15.14 4.94 1.11
CA SER A 82 -14.53 3.61 1.22
C SER A 82 -13.67 3.49 2.49
N PRO A 83 -13.96 2.52 3.39
CA PRO A 83 -13.17 2.30 4.60
C PRO A 83 -11.73 1.89 4.29
N THR A 84 -11.52 1.10 3.23
CA THR A 84 -10.18 0.65 2.81
C THR A 84 -9.34 1.83 2.33
N LEU A 85 -9.90 2.70 1.49
CA LEU A 85 -9.20 3.90 1.03
C LEU A 85 -8.89 4.85 2.18
N ARG A 86 -9.82 5.02 3.13
CA ARG A 86 -9.55 5.82 4.34
C ARG A 86 -8.33 5.32 5.10
N ARG A 87 -8.21 4.00 5.32
CA ARG A 87 -7.05 3.41 6.00
C ARG A 87 -5.75 3.72 5.27
N MET A 88 -5.73 3.52 3.95
CA MET A 88 -4.55 3.81 3.13
C MET A 88 -4.12 5.27 3.23
N ILE A 89 -5.08 6.19 3.15
CA ILE A 89 -4.82 7.62 3.26
C ILE A 89 -4.33 7.98 4.67
N TYR A 90 -4.91 7.42 5.74
CA TYR A 90 -4.41 7.66 7.10
C TYR A 90 -2.98 7.22 7.29
N THR A 91 -2.61 6.04 6.81
CA THR A 91 -1.23 5.56 6.92
C THR A 91 -0.25 6.55 6.29
N ARG A 92 -0.64 7.20 5.20
CA ARG A 92 0.17 8.26 4.56
C ARG A 92 0.15 9.56 5.35
N LEU A 93 -1.02 10.03 5.77
CA LEU A 93 -1.13 11.25 6.57
C LEU A 93 -0.32 11.18 7.87
N ILE A 94 -0.27 10.02 8.54
CA ILE A 94 0.55 9.83 9.75
C ILE A 94 2.03 10.15 9.50
N HIS A 95 2.52 9.85 8.30
CA HIS A 95 3.91 10.03 7.91
C HIS A 95 4.16 11.40 7.26
N ASP A 96 3.23 11.87 6.43
CA ASP A 96 3.44 13.02 5.54
C ASP A 96 2.86 14.33 6.09
N ASP A 97 1.91 14.28 7.04
CA ASP A 97 1.26 15.47 7.61
C ASP A 97 1.94 15.93 8.92
N PRO A 98 2.61 17.11 8.92
CA PRO A 98 3.26 17.63 10.13
C PRO A 98 2.25 17.88 11.26
N TRP A 99 1.02 18.31 10.94
CA TRP A 99 -0.01 18.60 11.95
C TRP A 99 -0.52 17.34 12.63
N TYR A 100 -0.42 16.18 11.96
CA TYR A 100 -0.82 14.93 12.56
C TYR A 100 0.09 14.58 13.75
N LEU A 101 1.40 14.81 13.63
CA LEU A 101 2.38 14.52 14.68
C LEU A 101 2.29 15.53 15.83
N SER A 102 2.20 16.83 15.53
CA SER A 102 2.08 17.90 16.53
C SER A 102 0.69 18.03 17.15
N GLY A 103 -0.34 17.41 16.54
CA GLY A 103 -1.72 17.45 17.03
C GLY A 103 -2.52 18.68 16.59
N GLY A 104 -2.03 19.43 15.61
CA GLY A 104 -2.64 20.65 15.06
C GLY A 104 -1.60 21.53 14.38
N PRO A 105 -1.95 22.76 13.97
CA PRO A 105 -0.96 23.72 13.51
C PRO A 105 0.10 23.97 14.58
N ASP A 106 1.37 23.85 14.21
CA ASP A 106 2.47 24.38 15.02
C ASP A 106 2.25 25.90 15.12
N LEU A 107 1.89 26.37 16.32
CA LEU A 107 1.73 27.80 16.58
C LEU A 107 3.12 28.45 16.53
N PRO A 108 3.42 29.35 15.58
CA PRO A 108 4.68 30.07 15.59
C PRO A 108 4.61 31.11 16.72
N GLY A 109 5.20 30.81 17.89
CA GLY A 109 5.24 31.79 18.98
C GLY A 109 5.60 31.32 20.39
N LEU A 110 6.17 30.13 20.58
CA LEU A 110 6.74 29.73 21.87
C LEU A 110 8.12 29.11 21.66
N GLU A 111 9.04 29.93 21.16
CA GLU A 111 10.47 29.77 21.44
C GLU A 111 10.64 29.96 22.97
N ASP A 112 10.85 28.88 23.71
CA ASP A 112 12.10 28.65 24.44
C ASP A 112 12.07 27.30 25.21
N VAL A 113 13.26 26.72 25.38
CA VAL A 113 13.61 25.59 26.28
C VAL A 113 13.49 24.15 25.72
N VAL A 114 14.65 23.71 25.21
CA VAL A 114 15.21 22.33 25.20
C VAL A 114 14.69 21.36 24.15
N ALA A 115 15.46 21.25 23.07
CA ALA A 115 15.51 20.04 22.26
C ALA A 115 16.20 18.91 23.05
N PRO A 116 15.54 17.77 23.34
CA PRO A 116 16.25 16.53 23.54
C PRO A 116 16.62 15.99 22.16
N VAL A 117 17.93 15.88 21.97
CA VAL A 117 18.63 15.07 20.98
C VAL A 117 17.86 13.76 20.71
N LEU A 118 17.43 13.57 19.47
CA LEU A 118 17.14 12.25 18.90
C LEU A 118 17.82 12.15 17.52
N GLU A 119 19.14 12.36 17.56
CA GLU A 119 20.07 11.64 16.70
C GLU A 119 20.05 10.17 17.14
N ALA A 120 19.20 9.36 16.49
CA ALA A 120 19.41 7.92 16.38
C ALA A 120 18.56 7.36 15.24
N GLY A 121 19.17 7.22 14.06
CA GLY A 121 18.64 6.36 12.99
C GLY A 121 18.35 7.02 11.64
N LEU A 122 19.02 8.10 11.28
CA LEU A 122 19.04 8.54 9.87
C LEU A 122 20.06 7.67 9.10
N GLU A 123 19.71 6.42 8.84
CA GLU A 123 20.44 5.65 7.83
C GLU A 123 20.23 6.33 6.48
N LYS A 124 21.32 6.87 5.94
CA LYS A 124 21.48 7.24 4.54
C LYS A 124 20.87 6.13 3.66
N PHE A 125 19.73 6.41 3.05
CA PHE A 125 19.25 5.61 1.92
C PHE A 125 20.24 5.76 0.76
N SER A 126 21.17 4.81 0.68
CA SER A 126 21.92 4.52 -0.53
C SER A 126 20.91 4.11 -1.62
N PRO A 127 21.00 4.65 -2.85
CA PRO A 127 20.13 4.22 -3.94
C PRO A 127 20.62 2.87 -4.46
N GLY A 128 20.35 1.81 -3.71
CA GLY A 128 20.66 0.44 -4.05
C GLY A 128 19.44 -0.45 -3.85
N GLU A 129 18.62 -0.55 -4.90
CA GLU A 129 17.75 -1.69 -5.26
C GLU A 129 17.33 -2.64 -4.11
N THR A 130 16.65 -2.12 -3.10
CA THR A 130 15.88 -2.96 -2.17
C THR A 130 14.47 -2.41 -2.05
N ASP A 131 13.63 -2.95 -2.92
CA ASP A 131 12.18 -3.07 -2.85
C ASP A 131 11.46 -2.10 -1.88
N LEU A 132 11.25 -0.87 -2.37
CA LEU A 132 10.42 0.18 -1.75
C LEU A 132 9.02 -0.32 -1.36
N PHE A 133 8.54 -1.41 -1.95
CA PHE A 133 7.29 -2.07 -1.56
C PHE A 133 7.33 -2.72 -0.19
N SER A 134 8.39 -3.46 0.10
CA SER A 134 8.58 -4.14 1.38
C SER A 134 8.77 -3.13 2.51
N SER A 135 9.39 -1.97 2.22
CA SER A 135 9.58 -0.88 3.18
C SER A 135 8.28 -0.15 3.56
N LEU A 136 7.33 -0.01 2.62
CA LEU A 136 6.13 0.81 2.84
C LEU A 136 4.97 0.10 3.52
N LEU A 137 4.93 -1.23 3.47
CA LEU A 137 3.86 -2.05 4.07
C LEU A 137 4.36 -3.16 4.98
N GLY A 138 5.68 -3.45 4.99
CA GLY A 138 6.21 -4.70 5.55
C GLY A 138 5.75 -5.89 4.72
N VAL A 139 6.63 -6.86 4.48
CA VAL A 139 6.29 -8.07 3.69
C VAL A 139 5.07 -8.81 4.28
N ASN A 140 4.89 -8.72 5.61
CA ASN A 140 3.74 -9.30 6.32
C ASN A 140 2.43 -8.50 6.13
N GLY A 141 2.49 -7.18 5.97
CA GLY A 141 1.29 -6.35 5.75
C GLY A 141 0.73 -6.45 4.32
N LEU A 142 1.55 -6.88 3.36
CA LEU A 142 1.14 -7.08 1.97
C LEU A 142 0.28 -8.35 1.79
N PHE A 143 0.60 -9.42 2.51
CA PHE A 143 -0.13 -10.69 2.47
C PHE A 143 -1.48 -10.61 3.19
N ASP A 144 -1.56 -9.88 4.31
CA ASP A 144 -2.83 -9.60 5.01
C ASP A 144 -3.75 -8.66 4.22
N TRP A 145 -3.22 -7.93 3.22
CA TRP A 145 -3.97 -6.99 2.39
C TRP A 145 -4.59 -7.62 1.13
N ALA A 146 -3.96 -8.65 0.57
CA ALA A 146 -4.49 -9.39 -0.59
C ALA A 146 -5.58 -10.42 -0.20
N MET A 147 -5.69 -10.75 1.08
CA MET A 147 -6.67 -11.68 1.61
C MET A 147 -7.69 -10.90 2.44
N GLU A 148 -8.78 -10.43 1.82
CA GLU A 148 -9.98 -10.15 2.61
C GLU A 148 -10.35 -11.46 3.34
N PRO A 149 -10.43 -11.52 4.69
CA PRO A 149 -11.16 -12.62 5.29
C PRO A 149 -12.60 -12.50 4.76
N PRO A 150 -13.23 -13.62 4.35
CA PRO A 150 -14.64 -13.56 3.98
C PRO A 150 -15.37 -12.90 5.13
N VAL A 151 -16.04 -11.78 4.83
CA VAL A 151 -16.97 -11.16 5.75
C VAL A 151 -17.86 -12.30 6.23
N SER A 152 -17.73 -12.68 7.51
CA SER A 152 -18.64 -13.64 8.12
C SER A 152 -19.99 -12.98 8.11
N SER A 153 -20.73 -13.20 7.02
CA SER A 153 -22.11 -12.82 6.88
C SER A 153 -22.92 -13.70 7.82
N LEU A 154 -23.60 -13.04 8.77
CA LEU A 154 -24.57 -13.58 9.73
C LEU A 154 -23.93 -14.46 10.84
N GLY A 155 -24.04 -14.13 12.11
CA GLY A 155 -25.25 -13.65 12.78
C GLY A 155 -26.26 -14.79 12.87
N GLN A 156 -25.96 -15.81 13.68
CA GLN A 156 -26.98 -16.62 14.35
C GLN A 156 -27.17 -16.08 15.77
#